data_AF-A0A6G3WVT6-F1
#
_entry.id   AF-A0A6G3WVT6-F1
#
_cell.length_a   1.000
_cell.length_b   1.000
_cell.length_c   1.000
_cell.angle_alpha   90.00
_cell.angle_beta   90.00
_cell.angle_gamma   90.00
#
_symmetry.space_group_name_H-M   'P 1'
#
loop_
_entity.id
_entity.type
_entity.pdbx_description
1 polymer ?
#
loop_
_entity_poly.entity_id
_entity_poly.type
_entity_poly.pdbx_seq_one_letter_code
_entity_poly.pdbx_strand_id
1 'polypeptide(L)'
;MSHPTPYPVRLADEITRQLGQLADHLSHLPPPQAAQVIARVLDPDTGVLGGVTHLVATGSVFAKDQAERGALPAEVWLALGRASNELGDITLDLDEHKDALQRVGAQPATTAAKPPAPAPLVVRRRR
;
A
#
# COMPACT_ATOMS: atom_id res chain seq x y z
N MET A 1 1.65 -24.36 -29.96
CA MET A 1 2.08 -24.60 -28.57
C MET A 1 2.03 -23.27 -27.85
N SER A 2 1.17 -23.15 -26.83
CA SER A 2 1.02 -21.91 -26.07
C SER A 2 2.33 -21.63 -25.33
N HIS A 3 2.94 -20.47 -25.57
CA HIS A 3 4.10 -20.04 -24.80
C HIS A 3 3.69 -20.01 -23.32
N PRO A 4 4.39 -20.71 -22.41
CA PRO A 4 4.11 -20.58 -20.99
C PRO A 4 4.38 -19.13 -20.63
N THR A 5 3.38 -18.43 -20.10
CA THR A 5 3.56 -17.08 -19.57
C THR A 5 4.75 -17.14 -18.61
N PRO A 6 5.79 -16.29 -18.79
CA PRO A 6 6.98 -16.33 -17.97
C PRO A 6 6.58 -16.27 -16.49
N TYR A 7 7.21 -17.09 -15.66
CA TYR A 7 6.91 -17.16 -14.22
C TYR A 7 6.77 -15.77 -13.55
N PRO A 8 7.59 -14.74 -13.90
CA PRO A 8 7.41 -13.38 -13.35
C PRO A 8 6.07 -12.72 -13.66
N VAL A 9 5.50 -12.94 -14.86
CA VAL A 9 4.19 -12.39 -15.23
C VAL A 9 3.08 -13.06 -14.42
N ARG A 10 3.13 -14.40 -14.30
CA ARG A 10 2.19 -15.14 -13.44
C ARG A 10 2.28 -14.74 -11.97
N LEU A 11 3.49 -14.43 -11.50
CA LEU A 11 3.69 -13.93 -10.14
C LEU A 11 3.04 -12.55 -9.96
N ALA A 12 3.18 -11.65 -10.93
CA ALA A 12 2.52 -10.35 -10.89
C ALA A 12 0.99 -10.50 -10.86
N ASP A 13 0.44 -11.35 -11.74
CA ASP A 13 -1.01 -11.63 -11.79
C ASP A 13 -1.53 -12.18 -10.45
N GLU A 14 -0.77 -13.10 -9.84
CA GLU A 14 -1.11 -13.69 -8.56
C GLU A 14 -1.07 -12.67 -7.42
N ILE A 15 -0.07 -11.78 -7.40
CA ILE A 15 0.00 -10.67 -6.44
C ILE A 15 -1.23 -9.77 -6.60
N THR A 16 -1.55 -9.34 -7.84
CA THR A 16 -2.73 -8.52 -8.10
C THR A 16 -4.01 -9.19 -7.63
N ARG A 17 -4.17 -10.50 -7.88
CA ARG A 17 -5.32 -11.28 -7.43
C ARG A 17 -5.41 -11.34 -5.90
N GLN A 18 -4.29 -11.59 -5.21
CA GLN A 18 -4.25 -11.66 -3.75
C GLN A 18 -4.55 -10.30 -3.10
N LEU A 19 -4.07 -9.20 -3.67
CA LEU A 19 -4.38 -7.85 -3.21
C LEU A 19 -5.88 -7.54 -3.31
N GLY A 20 -6.52 -7.94 -4.43
CA GLY A 20 -7.97 -7.83 -4.58
C GLY A 20 -8.73 -8.61 -3.51
N GLN A 21 -8.34 -9.86 -3.28
CA GLN A 21 -8.95 -10.69 -2.23
C GLN A 21 -8.75 -10.13 -0.82
N LEU A 22 -7.58 -9.55 -0.53
CA LEU A 22 -7.32 -8.92 0.76
C LEU A 22 -8.22 -7.69 0.97
N ALA A 23 -8.40 -6.87 -0.07
CA ALA A 23 -9.30 -5.72 -0.04
C ALA A 23 -10.76 -6.15 0.19
N ASP A 24 -11.21 -7.20 -0.49
CA ASP A 24 -12.55 -7.76 -0.29
C ASP A 24 -12.74 -8.27 1.14
N HIS A 25 -11.77 -9.01 1.68
CA HIS A 25 -11.83 -9.50 3.06
C HIS A 25 -11.82 -8.37 4.09
N LEU A 26 -11.00 -7.34 3.90
CA LEU A 26 -10.90 -6.19 4.80
C LEU A 26 -12.27 -5.55 5.07
N SER A 27 -13.14 -5.47 4.07
CA SER A 27 -14.49 -4.90 4.21
C SER A 27 -15.44 -5.69 5.12
N HIS A 28 -15.12 -6.97 5.38
CA HIS A 28 -15.93 -7.89 6.19
C HIS A 28 -15.32 -8.17 7.57
N LEU A 29 -14.11 -7.69 7.85
CA LEU A 29 -13.43 -7.95 9.11
C LEU A 29 -13.99 -7.09 10.25
N PRO A 30 -14.07 -7.62 11.49
CA PRO A 30 -14.27 -6.81 12.68
C PRO A 30 -13.20 -5.70 12.79
N PRO A 31 -13.54 -4.51 13.33
CA PRO A 31 -12.62 -3.36 13.35
C PRO A 31 -11.22 -3.63 13.94
N PRO A 32 -11.05 -4.39 15.04
CA PRO A 32 -9.71 -4.70 15.56
C PRO A 32 -8.88 -5.55 14.59
N GLN A 33 -9.51 -6.50 13.90
CA GLN A 33 -8.83 -7.37 12.93
C GLN A 33 -8.48 -6.59 11.66
N ALA A 34 -9.39 -5.75 11.17
CA ALA A 34 -9.12 -4.85 10.05
C ALA A 34 -7.93 -3.92 10.36
N ALA A 35 -7.88 -3.34 11.57
CA ALA A 35 -6.76 -2.49 11.98
C ALA A 35 -5.42 -3.22 12.00
N GLN A 36 -5.37 -4.47 12.49
CA GLN A 36 -4.16 -5.29 12.45
C GLN A 36 -3.70 -5.59 11.02
N VAL A 37 -4.64 -5.96 10.13
CA VAL A 37 -4.32 -6.22 8.72
C VAL A 37 -3.81 -4.96 8.04
N ILE A 38 -4.48 -3.81 8.24
CA ILE A 38 -4.04 -2.52 7.69
C ILE A 38 -2.64 -2.17 8.21
N ALA A 39 -2.39 -2.30 9.52
CA ALA A 39 -1.06 -2.05 10.08
C ALA A 39 0.02 -2.94 9.45
N ARG A 40 -0.30 -4.20 9.13
CA ARG A 40 0.63 -5.13 8.48
C ARG A 40 0.87 -4.78 7.00
N VAL A 41 -0.17 -4.35 6.29
CA VAL A 41 -0.09 -3.93 4.88
C VAL A 41 0.73 -2.67 4.71
N LEU A 42 0.57 -1.71 5.63
CA LEU A 42 1.22 -0.41 5.61
C LEU A 42 2.62 -0.41 6.25
N ASP A 43 3.07 -1.53 6.79
CA ASP A 43 4.40 -1.63 7.40
C ASP A 43 5.50 -1.28 6.36
N PRO A 44 6.35 -0.27 6.63
CA PRO A 44 7.32 0.25 5.66
C PRO A 44 8.39 -0.76 5.29
N ASP A 45 8.78 -1.63 6.23
CA ASP A 45 9.92 -2.53 6.07
C ASP A 45 9.51 -3.89 5.49
N THR A 46 8.35 -4.39 5.91
CA THR A 46 7.92 -5.78 5.67
C THR A 46 6.49 -5.90 5.13
N GLY A 47 5.82 -4.77 4.94
CA GLY A 47 4.46 -4.71 4.42
C GLY A 47 4.38 -4.67 2.91
N VAL A 48 3.14 -4.73 2.42
CA VAL A 48 2.84 -4.67 0.99
C VAL A 48 3.27 -3.33 0.40
N LEU A 49 3.02 -2.22 1.11
CA LEU A 49 3.37 -0.89 0.62
C LEU A 49 4.90 -0.73 0.44
N GLY A 50 5.70 -1.20 1.41
CA GLY A 50 7.16 -1.24 1.29
C GLY A 50 7.62 -2.10 0.10
N GLY A 51 7.03 -3.29 -0.07
CA GLY A 51 7.31 -4.17 -1.20
C GLY A 51 6.98 -3.56 -2.57
N VAL A 52 5.84 -2.86 -2.69
CA VAL A 52 5.46 -2.14 -3.93
C VAL A 52 6.41 -0.97 -4.19
N THR A 53 6.77 -0.21 -3.16
CA THR A 53 7.75 0.88 -3.27
C THR A 53 9.09 0.37 -3.79
N HIS A 54 9.58 -0.74 -3.23
CA HIS A 54 10.81 -1.39 -3.71
C HIS A 54 10.68 -1.85 -5.16
N LEU A 55 9.57 -2.50 -5.53
CA LEU A 55 9.34 -2.96 -6.91
C LEU A 55 9.35 -1.81 -7.93
N VAL A 56 8.69 -0.69 -7.61
CA VAL A 56 8.67 0.51 -8.47
C VAL A 56 10.05 1.13 -8.56
N ALA A 57 10.80 1.21 -7.46
CA ALA A 57 12.18 1.69 -7.45
C ALA A 57 13.10 0.81 -8.33
N THR A 58 12.99 -0.52 -8.23
CA THR A 58 13.73 -1.45 -9.10
C THR A 58 13.33 -1.28 -10.57
N GLY A 59 12.03 -1.13 -10.84
CA GLY A 59 11.51 -0.85 -12.18
C GLY A 59 12.05 0.46 -12.76
N SER A 60 12.23 1.48 -11.93
CA SER A 60 12.84 2.76 -12.33
C SER A 60 14.30 2.59 -12.74
N VAL A 61 15.08 1.81 -12.00
CA VAL A 61 16.48 1.47 -12.37
C VAL A 61 16.53 0.73 -13.71
N PHE A 62 15.67 -0.27 -13.91
CA PHE A 62 15.56 -0.95 -15.20
C PHE A 62 15.18 0.02 -16.33
N ALA A 63 14.20 0.90 -16.10
CA ALA A 63 13.76 1.86 -17.11
C ALA A 63 14.86 2.86 -17.48
N LYS A 64 15.70 3.26 -16.51
CA LYS A 64 16.89 4.08 -16.75
C LYS A 64 17.84 3.38 -17.72
N ASP A 65 18.25 2.15 -17.41
CA ASP A 65 19.18 1.38 -18.23
C ASP A 65 18.67 1.21 -19.66
N GLN A 66 17.37 0.99 -19.81
CA GLN A 66 16.73 0.84 -21.12
C GLN A 66 16.58 2.18 -21.86
N ALA A 67 16.35 3.28 -21.16
CA ALA A 67 16.30 4.61 -21.75
C ALA A 67 17.68 5.07 -22.25
N GLU A 68 18.74 4.82 -21.48
CA GLU A 68 20.12 5.10 -21.90
C GLU A 68 20.53 4.32 -23.16
N ARG A 69 19.91 3.15 -23.38
CA ARG A 69 20.09 2.32 -24.58
C ARG A 69 19.14 2.69 -25.73
N GLY A 70 18.25 3.66 -25.54
CA GLY A 70 17.24 4.06 -26.52
C GLY A 70 16.09 3.06 -26.71
N ALA A 71 15.95 2.07 -25.83
CA ALA A 71 14.91 1.04 -25.90
C ALA A 71 13.59 1.46 -25.22
N LEU A 72 13.65 2.45 -24.32
CA LEU A 72 12.48 3.08 -23.71
C LEU A 72 12.58 4.61 -23.79
N PRO A 73 11.46 5.34 -23.83
CA PRO A 73 11.44 6.78 -23.64
C PRO A 73 11.94 7.16 -22.23
N ALA A 74 12.71 8.24 -22.12
CA ALA A 74 13.22 8.72 -20.83
C ALA A 74 12.09 9.09 -19.85
N GLU A 75 10.92 9.47 -20.37
CA GLU A 75 9.72 9.78 -19.61
C GLU A 75 9.25 8.59 -18.75
N VAL A 76 9.48 7.36 -19.21
CA VAL A 76 9.11 6.15 -18.44
C VAL A 76 9.97 6.03 -17.18
N TRP A 77 11.28 6.25 -17.30
CA TRP A 77 12.19 6.29 -16.16
C TRP A 77 11.80 7.41 -15.19
N LEU A 78 11.57 8.62 -15.70
CA LEU A 78 11.19 9.77 -14.88
C LEU A 78 9.86 9.53 -14.13
N ALA A 79 8.87 8.93 -14.80
CA ALA A 79 7.58 8.60 -14.19
C ALA A 79 7.74 7.55 -13.07
N LEU A 80 8.51 6.49 -13.31
CA LEU A 80 8.75 5.46 -12.30
C LEU A 80 9.56 5.98 -11.11
N GLY A 81 10.58 6.81 -11.36
CA GLY A 81 11.36 7.46 -10.30
C GLY A 81 10.54 8.43 -9.46
N ARG A 82 9.62 9.18 -10.09
CA ARG A 82 8.67 10.03 -9.35
C ARG A 82 7.73 9.18 -8.51
N ALA A 83 7.15 8.14 -9.10
CA ALA A 83 6.24 7.24 -8.38
C ALA A 83 6.91 6.56 -7.19
N SER A 84 8.18 6.13 -7.31
CA SER A 84 8.90 5.56 -6.17
C SER A 84 9.13 6.56 -5.04
N ASN A 85 9.40 7.83 -5.36
CA ASN A 85 9.58 8.87 -4.34
C ASN A 85 8.25 9.17 -3.65
N GLU A 86 7.17 9.35 -4.41
CA GLU A 86 5.84 9.62 -3.86
C GLU A 86 5.35 8.46 -2.98
N LEU A 87 5.60 7.20 -3.37
CA LEU A 87 5.30 6.03 -2.54
C LEU A 87 6.14 5.99 -1.26
N GLY A 88 7.41 6.41 -1.33
CA GLY A 88 8.28 6.55 -0.16
C GLY A 88 7.74 7.59 0.82
N ASP A 89 7.35 8.77 0.33
CA ASP A 89 6.76 9.84 1.15
C ASP A 89 5.45 9.38 1.81
N ILE A 90 4.55 8.73 1.05
CA ILE A 90 3.31 8.14 1.59
C ILE A 90 3.62 7.11 2.69
N THR A 91 4.66 6.31 2.50
CA THR A 91 5.06 5.29 3.48
C THR A 91 5.51 5.93 4.79
N LEU A 92 6.28 7.03 4.73
CA LEU A 92 6.70 7.79 5.91
C LEU A 92 5.49 8.39 6.64
N ASP A 93 4.58 9.02 5.91
CA ASP A 93 3.35 9.61 6.48
C ASP A 93 2.50 8.55 7.22
N LEU A 94 2.42 7.33 6.68
CA LEU A 94 1.62 6.25 7.26
C LEU A 94 2.30 5.59 8.46
N ASP A 95 3.63 5.54 8.50
CA ASP A 95 4.37 5.00 9.64
C ASP A 95 4.12 5.83 10.92
N GLU A 96 3.95 7.16 10.79
CA GLU A 96 3.53 8.04 11.90
C GLU A 96 2.20 7.63 12.56
N HIS A 97 1.36 6.88 11.84
CA HIS A 97 0.04 6.44 12.30
C HIS A 97 -0.01 4.96 12.71
N LYS A 98 1.10 4.23 12.57
CA LYS A 98 1.18 2.79 12.88
C LYS A 98 0.79 2.46 14.32
N ASP A 99 1.26 3.26 15.28
CA ASP A 99 0.94 3.07 16.70
C ASP A 99 -0.56 3.21 16.99
N ALA A 100 -1.26 4.08 16.25
CA ALA A 100 -2.70 4.24 16.40
C ALA A 100 -3.46 3.00 15.92
N LEU A 101 -3.05 2.43 14.78
CA LEU A 101 -3.63 1.20 14.24
C LEU A 101 -3.36 0.00 15.14
N GLN A 102 -2.15 -0.12 15.69
CA GLN A 102 -1.79 -1.18 16.63
C GLN A 102 -2.63 -1.11 17.91
N ARG A 103 -2.87 0.10 18.45
CA ARG A 103 -3.73 0.30 19.63
C ARG A 103 -5.16 -0.15 19.40
N VAL A 104 -5.74 0.14 18.23
CA VAL A 104 -7.08 -0.34 17.85
C VAL A 104 -7.10 -1.87 17.73
N GLY A 105 -6.05 -2.46 17.17
CA GLY A 105 -5.91 -3.91 17.04
C GLY A 105 -5.73 -4.66 18.35
N ALA A 106 -5.11 -4.03 19.36
CA ALA A 106 -4.82 -4.63 20.66
C ALA A 106 -5.97 -4.52 21.69
N GLN A 107 -7.00 -3.72 21.42
CA GLN A 107 -8.13 -3.58 22.35
C GLN A 107 -8.99 -4.86 22.39
N PRO A 108 -9.20 -5.47 23.57
CA PRO A 108 -10.13 -6.58 23.74
C PRO A 108 -11.55 -6.15 23.37
N ALA A 109 -12.31 -7.03 22.72
CA ALA A 109 -13.70 -6.82 22.34
C ALA A 109 -14.67 -6.86 23.53
N THR A 110 -14.42 -6.12 24.62
CA THR A 110 -15.30 -5.92 25.78
C THR A 110 -14.78 -4.70 26.54
N THR A 111 -15.44 -3.55 26.51
CA THR A 111 -16.65 -3.22 27.29
C THR A 111 -17.30 -1.98 26.68
N ALA A 112 -18.60 -1.79 26.89
CA ALA A 112 -19.34 -0.62 26.44
C ALA A 112 -18.63 0.67 26.86
N ALA A 113 -17.92 1.30 25.91
CA ALA A 113 -17.24 2.56 26.13
C ALA A 113 -18.28 3.68 26.16
N LYS A 114 -18.15 4.58 27.14
CA LYS A 114 -18.90 5.84 27.20
C LYS A 114 -18.80 6.54 25.83
N PRO A 115 -19.90 7.10 25.28
CA PRO A 115 -19.87 7.74 23.97
C PRO A 115 -18.71 8.74 23.88
N PRO A 116 -17.86 8.65 22.84
CA PRO A 116 -16.78 9.61 22.67
C PRO A 116 -17.37 11.00 22.52
N ALA A 117 -16.75 11.99 23.18
CA ALA A 117 -17.09 13.38 22.95
C ALA A 117 -16.91 13.69 21.45
N PRO A 118 -17.88 14.35 20.80
CA PRO A 118 -17.83 14.58 19.37
C PRO A 118 -16.55 15.33 19.00
N ALA A 119 -15.72 14.71 18.17
CA ALA A 119 -14.58 15.38 17.55
C ALA A 119 -15.11 16.53 16.68
N PRO A 120 -14.39 17.65 16.56
CA PRO A 120 -14.75 18.72 15.64
C PRO A 120 -14.55 18.21 14.21
N LEU A 121 -15.56 17.51 13.69
CA LEU A 121 -15.64 17.19 12.27
C LEU A 121 -15.68 18.53 11.53
N VAL A 122 -14.64 18.77 10.73
CA VAL A 122 -14.52 19.94 9.86
C VAL A 122 -15.79 20.04 9.04
N VAL A 123 -16.67 20.97 9.41
CA VAL A 123 -17.84 21.34 8.62
C VAL A 123 -17.30 21.91 7.32
N ARG A 124 -17.35 21.12 6.24
CA ARG A 124 -17.18 21.62 4.88
C ARG A 124 -18.34 22.59 4.62
N ARG A 125 -18.06 23.88 4.85
CA ARG A 125 -18.93 25.00 4.53
C ARG A 125 -19.05 25.05 3.00
N ARG A 126 -20.14 24.53 2.44
CA ARG A 126 -20.50 24.80 1.04
C ARG A 126 -20.79 26.29 0.92
N ARG A 127 -20.07 26.97 0.04
CA ARG A 127 -20.51 28.24 -0.56
C ARG A 127 -20.82 27.95 -2.02
#